data_AF-A0A399FC17-F1
#
_entry.id   AF-A0A399FC17-F1
#
_cell.length_a   1.000
_cell.length_b   1.000
_cell.length_c   1.000
_cell.angle_alpha   90.00
_cell.angle_beta   90.00
_cell.angle_gamma   90.00
#
_symmetry.space_group_name_H-M   'P 1'
#
loop_
_entity.id
_entity.type
_entity.pdbx_description
1 polymer ?
#
loop_
_entity_poly.entity_id
_entity_poly.type
_entity_poly.pdbx_seq_one_letter_code
_entity_poly.pdbx_strand_id
1 'polypeptide(L)'
;MKPIKLVAVMFGLGMLVSCGNFTPRFNVPSLRISAGTSTPQYGTDANGQPVLVGLSVTYYIRNLAGSPGGTINSLNLVGGGTIPGAEVRPCPADAQEQAPDSDPCVVTQTLSYAQASGIPARDSIKVESYEVVSDSGQVTTVTLPTPITLY
;
A
#
# COMPACT_ATOMS: atom_id res chain seq x y z
N MET A 1 -28.56 -51.03 -39.83
CA MET A 1 -29.13 -49.69 -39.56
C MET A 1 -28.61 -49.20 -38.21
N LYS A 2 -28.03 -48.00 -38.15
CA LYS A 2 -27.59 -47.29 -36.93
C LYS A 2 -28.84 -46.91 -36.08
N PRO A 3 -28.70 -46.71 -34.76
CA PRO A 3 -28.30 -45.39 -34.27
C PRO A 3 -27.08 -45.41 -33.34
N ILE A 4 -26.21 -44.43 -33.60
CA ILE A 4 -25.16 -43.92 -32.72
C ILE A 4 -25.82 -43.33 -31.48
N LYS A 5 -25.39 -43.71 -30.28
CA LYS A 5 -25.76 -43.01 -29.04
C LYS A 5 -24.82 -41.82 -28.86
N LEU A 6 -25.39 -40.63 -29.06
CA LEU A 6 -24.77 -39.33 -28.87
C LEU A 6 -24.75 -39.00 -27.37
N VAL A 7 -23.55 -38.69 -26.86
CA VAL A 7 -23.21 -37.62 -25.89
C VAL A 7 -24.06 -37.47 -24.62
N ALA A 8 -23.39 -37.61 -23.47
CA ALA A 8 -23.41 -36.61 -22.41
C ALA A 8 -22.18 -36.82 -21.51
N VAL A 9 -21.07 -36.17 -21.87
CA VAL A 9 -20.03 -35.84 -20.89
C VAL A 9 -20.69 -34.84 -19.96
N MET A 10 -21.20 -35.30 -18.82
CA MET A 10 -21.57 -34.42 -17.72
C MET A 10 -20.28 -33.82 -17.19
N PHE A 11 -19.91 -32.67 -17.76
CA PHE A 11 -19.18 -31.65 -17.04
C PHE A 11 -19.94 -31.45 -15.73
N GLY A 12 -19.31 -31.85 -14.63
CA GLY A 12 -19.70 -31.43 -13.29
C GLY A 12 -19.48 -29.93 -13.17
N LEU A 13 -20.34 -29.14 -13.81
CA LEU A 13 -20.66 -27.78 -13.43
C LEU A 13 -21.41 -27.89 -12.10
N GLY A 14 -20.67 -27.94 -11.01
CA GLY A 14 -21.24 -28.08 -9.68
C GLY A 14 -20.30 -27.52 -8.65
N MET A 15 -20.60 -26.29 -8.23
CA MET A 15 -19.99 -25.54 -7.13
C MET A 15 -18.88 -24.54 -7.49
N LEU A 16 -19.18 -23.65 -8.45
CA LEU A 16 -18.78 -22.24 -8.34
C LEU A 16 -19.85 -21.50 -7.52
N VAL A 17 -19.99 -21.89 -6.24
CA VAL A 17 -20.74 -21.07 -5.27
C VAL A 17 -19.87 -19.86 -4.95
N SER A 18 -20.13 -18.77 -5.68
CA SER A 18 -20.05 -17.40 -5.20
C SER A 18 -18.88 -17.03 -4.26
N CYS A 19 -17.71 -16.73 -4.85
CA CYS A 19 -16.89 -15.62 -4.36
C CYS A 19 -17.41 -14.31 -4.99
N GLY A 20 -18.71 -14.03 -4.81
CA GLY A 20 -19.43 -12.93 -5.45
C GLY A 20 -19.11 -11.54 -4.90
N ASN A 21 -17.83 -11.21 -4.68
CA ASN A 21 -17.38 -9.83 -4.38
C ASN A 21 -15.90 -9.56 -4.75
N PHE A 22 -15.27 -10.40 -5.58
CA PHE A 22 -14.03 -10.01 -6.25
C PHE A 22 -14.34 -9.77 -7.72
N THR A 23 -14.67 -8.53 -8.07
CA THR A 23 -14.32 -8.06 -9.40
C THR A 23 -12.79 -7.99 -9.38
N PRO A 24 -12.05 -8.87 -10.07
CA PRO A 24 -10.63 -8.66 -10.25
C PRO A 24 -10.48 -7.27 -10.88
N ARG A 25 -10.01 -6.29 -10.11
CA ARG A 25 -9.67 -4.98 -10.66
C ARG A 25 -8.33 -5.16 -11.35
N PHE A 26 -8.40 -5.71 -12.57
CA PHE A 26 -7.29 -5.66 -13.51
C PHE A 26 -6.84 -4.19 -13.58
N ASN A 27 -5.56 -3.92 -13.40
CA ASN A 27 -4.94 -2.58 -13.38
C ASN A 27 -4.94 -1.83 -12.03
N VAL A 28 -5.21 -2.47 -10.91
CA VAL A 28 -4.94 -1.88 -9.58
C VAL A 28 -3.68 -2.52 -8.98
N PRO A 29 -2.65 -1.74 -8.60
CA PRO A 29 -1.47 -2.27 -7.95
C PRO A 29 -1.84 -2.88 -6.59
N SER A 30 -1.40 -4.12 -6.40
CA SER A 30 -1.36 -4.80 -5.11
C SER A 30 -0.09 -4.39 -4.38
N LEU A 31 -0.24 -3.83 -3.17
CA LEU A 31 0.86 -3.21 -2.45
C LEU A 31 1.14 -3.89 -1.12
N ARG A 32 2.39 -3.76 -0.68
CA ARG A 32 2.78 -3.90 0.72
C ARG A 32 3.33 -2.55 1.20
N ILE A 33 2.68 -1.99 2.22
CA ILE A 33 3.16 -0.78 2.89
C ILE A 33 3.89 -1.22 4.17
N SER A 34 5.00 -0.60 4.51
CA SER A 34 5.76 -0.93 5.71
C SER A 34 6.42 0.28 6.34
N ALA A 35 6.60 0.24 7.65
CA ALA A 35 7.34 1.26 8.39
C ALA A 35 8.83 1.20 8.05
N GLY A 36 9.45 2.36 7.92
CA GLY A 36 10.89 2.54 7.90
C GLY A 36 11.39 3.17 9.20
N THR A 37 12.58 3.76 9.13
CA THR A 37 13.19 4.42 10.28
C THR A 37 12.44 5.72 10.60
N SER A 38 12.23 5.97 11.89
CA SER A 38 11.78 7.27 12.39
C SER A 38 12.92 7.97 13.12
N THR A 39 13.25 9.18 12.69
CA THR A 39 14.41 9.94 13.16
C THR A 39 13.95 11.21 13.88
N PRO A 40 14.08 11.30 15.22
CA PRO A 40 13.80 12.53 15.95
C PRO A 40 14.84 13.59 15.61
N GLN A 41 14.40 14.84 15.49
CA GLN A 41 15.26 16.00 15.24
C GLN A 41 15.30 16.84 16.52
N TYR A 42 16.49 17.08 17.04
CA TYR A 42 16.70 17.88 18.24
C TYR A 42 17.32 19.23 17.91
N GLY A 43 16.80 20.28 18.53
CA GLY A 43 17.38 21.61 18.53
C GLY A 43 17.70 22.02 19.97
N THR A 44 17.92 23.30 20.18
CA THR A 44 18.28 23.85 21.49
C THR A 44 17.28 24.93 21.89
N ASP A 45 16.82 24.91 23.13
CA ASP A 45 15.95 25.96 23.67
C ASP A 45 16.73 27.23 24.05
N ALA A 46 16.02 28.24 24.56
CA ALA A 46 16.62 29.52 24.98
C ALA A 46 17.65 29.39 26.12
N ASN A 47 17.64 28.26 26.85
CA ASN A 47 18.55 27.98 27.97
C ASN A 47 19.70 27.03 27.58
N GLY A 48 19.85 26.71 26.30
CA GLY A 48 20.89 25.79 25.86
C GLY A 48 20.54 24.30 26.02
N GLN A 49 19.29 23.95 26.35
CA GLN A 49 18.87 22.56 26.57
C GLN A 49 18.38 21.89 25.29
N PRO A 50 18.67 20.59 25.08
CA PRO A 50 18.17 19.85 23.92
C PRO A 50 16.65 19.71 23.99
N VAL A 51 15.96 20.09 22.92
CA VAL A 51 14.50 19.96 22.79
C VAL A 51 14.15 19.31 21.46
N LEU A 52 13.14 18.46 21.45
CA LEU A 52 12.63 17.84 20.23
C LEU A 52 11.96 18.91 19.36
N VAL A 53 12.53 19.18 18.18
CA VAL A 53 12.05 20.22 17.24
C VAL A 53 11.36 19.63 16.01
N GLY A 54 11.50 18.32 15.79
CA GLY A 54 10.83 17.65 14.70
C GLY A 54 10.98 16.13 14.72
N LEU A 55 10.34 15.49 13.76
CA LEU A 55 10.37 14.05 13.54
C LEU A 55 10.27 13.77 12.05
N SER A 56 11.18 12.97 11.52
CA SER A 56 11.05 12.39 10.19
C SER A 56 10.61 10.93 10.29
N VAL A 57 9.53 10.56 9.63
CA VAL A 57 9.00 9.18 9.57
C VAL A 57 9.17 8.68 8.15
N THR A 58 10.03 7.69 7.94
CA THR A 58 10.18 7.02 6.65
C THR A 58 9.23 5.83 6.56
N TYR A 59 8.65 5.60 5.39
CA TYR A 59 7.85 4.41 5.08
C TYR A 59 8.09 3.96 3.65
N TYR A 60 7.77 2.71 3.38
CA TYR A 60 8.01 2.07 2.09
C TYR A 60 6.70 1.60 1.49
N ILE A 61 6.54 1.82 0.19
CA ILE A 61 5.45 1.28 -0.61
C ILE A 61 6.08 0.32 -1.62
N ARG A 62 5.82 -0.98 -1.47
CA ARG A 62 6.29 -2.02 -2.38
C ARG A 62 5.16 -2.49 -3.27
N ASN A 63 5.37 -2.48 -4.58
CA ASN A 63 4.46 -3.18 -5.50
C ASN A 63 4.76 -4.68 -5.47
N LEU A 64 3.73 -5.51 -5.32
CA LEU A 64 3.90 -6.96 -5.25
C LEU A 64 4.34 -7.54 -6.61
N ALA A 65 5.07 -8.66 -6.59
CA ALA A 65 5.54 -9.30 -7.81
C ALA A 65 4.36 -9.68 -8.73
N GLY A 66 4.47 -9.35 -10.02
CA GLY A 66 3.41 -9.60 -11.01
C GLY A 66 2.22 -8.63 -10.95
N SER A 67 2.25 -7.65 -10.03
CA SER A 67 1.25 -6.61 -9.91
C SER A 67 1.45 -5.51 -10.97
N PRO A 68 0.37 -4.94 -11.55
CA PRO A 68 0.48 -3.77 -12.43
C PRO A 68 1.04 -2.56 -11.67
N GLY A 69 1.52 -1.55 -12.41
CA GLY A 69 1.89 -0.26 -11.84
C GLY A 69 0.68 0.64 -11.62
N GLY A 70 0.93 1.86 -11.15
CA GLY A 70 -0.09 2.91 -11.04
C GLY A 70 0.36 4.05 -10.13
N THR A 71 -0.54 5.00 -9.89
CA THR A 71 -0.28 6.15 -9.02
C THR A 71 -1.13 6.05 -7.76
N ILE A 72 -0.48 5.96 -6.60
CA ILE A 72 -1.16 6.08 -5.32
C ILE A 72 -1.29 7.57 -5.03
N ASN A 73 -2.53 8.08 -5.03
CA ASN A 73 -2.80 9.49 -4.75
C ASN A 73 -2.55 9.80 -3.28
N SER A 74 -3.06 8.94 -2.40
CA SER A 74 -3.01 9.15 -0.96
C SER A 74 -3.09 7.82 -0.21
N LEU A 75 -2.53 7.81 1.00
CA LEU A 75 -2.83 6.79 2.00
C LEU A 75 -3.70 7.43 3.08
N ASN A 76 -4.85 6.83 3.36
CA ASN A 76 -5.80 7.30 4.34
C ASN A 76 -5.43 6.78 5.72
N LEU A 77 -5.45 7.67 6.70
CA LEU A 77 -5.08 7.36 8.08
C LEU A 77 -6.31 6.97 8.92
N VAL A 78 -6.10 6.06 9.86
CA VAL A 78 -7.07 5.76 10.92
C VAL A 78 -7.35 7.05 11.71
N GLY A 79 -8.63 7.36 11.92
CA GLY A 79 -9.04 8.58 12.62
C GLY A 79 -9.15 9.81 11.73
N GLY A 80 -8.84 9.69 10.44
CA GLY A 80 -9.01 10.73 9.42
C GLY A 80 -7.71 11.39 8.98
N GLY A 81 -7.78 12.07 7.84
CA GLY A 81 -6.62 12.66 7.17
C GLY A 81 -5.93 11.70 6.21
N THR A 82 -4.94 12.24 5.49
CA THR A 82 -4.19 11.50 4.47
C THR A 82 -2.71 11.86 4.51
N ILE A 83 -1.88 10.93 4.06
CA ILE A 83 -0.47 11.15 3.77
C ILE A 83 -0.21 10.91 2.27
N PRO A 84 0.83 11.52 1.69
CA PRO A 84 1.13 11.38 0.27
C PRO A 84 1.32 9.93 -0.15
N GLY A 85 0.75 9.54 -1.29
CA GLY A 85 1.10 8.29 -1.95
C GLY A 85 2.38 8.40 -2.77
N ALA A 86 2.55 7.49 -3.73
CA ALA A 86 3.66 7.51 -4.68
C ALA A 86 3.26 6.81 -5.98
N GLU A 87 3.98 7.10 -7.06
CA GLU A 87 3.94 6.28 -8.26
C GLU A 87 4.64 4.94 -7.98
N VAL A 88 3.97 3.83 -8.28
CA VAL A 88 4.50 2.49 -8.14
C VAL A 88 4.65 1.85 -9.51
N ARG A 89 5.86 1.37 -9.81
CA ARG A 89 6.13 0.72 -11.10
C ARG A 89 5.71 -0.74 -11.08
N PRO A 90 5.35 -1.33 -12.25
CA PRO A 90 5.12 -2.77 -12.34
C PRO A 90 6.35 -3.54 -11.83
N CYS A 91 6.11 -4.55 -11.02
CA CYS A 91 7.16 -5.40 -10.48
C CYS A 91 7.21 -6.73 -11.26
N PRO A 92 8.38 -7.18 -11.75
CA PRO A 92 8.51 -8.48 -12.42
C PRO A 92 7.92 -9.61 -11.58
N ALA A 93 7.31 -10.60 -12.24
CA ALA A 93 6.65 -11.71 -11.53
C ALA A 93 7.62 -12.61 -10.75
N ASP A 94 8.89 -12.62 -11.13
CA ASP A 94 9.98 -13.34 -10.48
C ASP A 94 10.75 -12.47 -9.47
N ALA A 95 10.39 -11.19 -9.31
CA ALA A 95 11.06 -10.26 -8.42
C ALA A 95 10.97 -10.74 -6.96
N GLN A 96 12.13 -11.01 -6.38
CA GLN A 96 12.26 -11.32 -4.97
C GLN A 96 12.27 -10.03 -4.15
N GLU A 97 11.74 -10.09 -2.94
CA GLU A 97 11.84 -8.97 -2.00
C GLU A 97 13.30 -8.79 -1.57
N GLN A 98 13.77 -7.56 -1.65
CA GLN A 98 15.13 -7.17 -1.24
C GLN A 98 15.06 -6.09 -0.16
N ALA A 99 16.22 -5.67 0.35
CA ALA A 99 16.27 -4.53 1.25
C ALA A 99 15.69 -3.29 0.55
N PRO A 100 14.93 -2.42 1.26
CA PRO A 100 14.21 -1.29 0.63
C PRO A 100 15.07 -0.42 -0.29
N ASP A 101 16.33 -0.16 0.07
CA ASP A 101 17.24 0.68 -0.72
C ASP A 101 17.77 0.01 -2.01
N SER A 102 17.58 -1.31 -2.12
CA SER A 102 18.01 -2.12 -3.27
C SER A 102 16.85 -2.70 -4.09
N ASP A 103 15.63 -2.69 -3.54
CA ASP A 103 14.48 -3.32 -4.18
C ASP A 103 13.87 -2.36 -5.23
N PRO A 104 13.94 -2.69 -6.53
CA PRO A 104 13.42 -1.81 -7.60
C PRO A 104 11.89 -1.68 -7.59
N CYS A 105 11.19 -2.52 -6.82
CA CYS A 105 9.75 -2.49 -6.65
C CYS A 105 9.32 -1.70 -5.41
N VAL A 106 10.27 -1.13 -4.66
CA VAL A 106 10.02 -0.30 -3.47
C VAL A 106 10.18 1.18 -3.80
N VAL A 107 9.25 1.97 -3.27
CA VAL A 107 9.36 3.42 -3.23
C VAL A 107 9.43 3.86 -1.78
N THR A 108 10.47 4.64 -1.46
CA THR A 108 10.68 5.22 -0.14
C THR A 108 10.04 6.60 -0.07
N GLN A 109 9.25 6.84 0.99
CA GLN A 109 8.62 8.11 1.28
C GLN A 109 9.03 8.58 2.67
N THR A 110 9.03 9.90 2.90
CA THR A 110 9.37 10.49 4.20
C THR A 110 8.39 11.60 4.55
N LEU A 111 7.78 11.48 5.72
CA LEU A 111 6.96 12.52 6.33
C LEU A 111 7.81 13.31 7.31
N SER A 112 7.73 14.63 7.26
CA SER A 112 8.44 15.51 8.18
C SER A 112 7.45 16.29 9.02
N TYR A 113 7.57 16.17 10.33
CA TYR A 113 6.75 16.87 11.32
C TYR A 113 7.62 17.89 12.05
N ALA A 114 7.17 19.15 12.08
CA ALA A 114 7.79 20.19 12.87
C ALA A 114 7.06 20.35 14.21
N GLN A 115 7.79 20.73 15.26
CA GLN A 115 7.22 20.97 16.60
C GLN A 115 6.01 21.92 16.56
N ALA A 116 6.06 22.98 15.76
CA ALA A 116 4.97 23.95 15.62
C ALA A 116 3.66 23.36 15.09
N SER A 117 3.73 22.28 14.31
CA SER A 117 2.57 21.59 13.73
C SER A 117 2.08 20.43 14.59
N GLY A 118 2.76 20.14 15.70
CA GLY A 118 2.54 18.96 16.53
C GLY A 118 3.37 17.77 16.03
N ILE A 119 4.13 17.18 16.95
CA ILE A 119 4.82 15.91 16.69
C ILE A 119 3.83 14.78 17.02
N PRO A 120 3.60 13.83 16.10
CA PRO A 120 2.67 12.74 16.33
C PRO A 120 3.11 11.92 17.55
N ALA A 121 2.16 11.26 18.21
CA ALA A 121 2.48 10.28 19.24
C ALA A 121 3.00 9.00 18.58
N ARG A 122 3.77 8.20 19.33
CA ARG A 122 4.10 6.85 18.89
C ARG A 122 2.83 6.01 18.75
N ASP A 123 2.82 5.13 17.76
CA ASP A 123 1.72 4.26 17.35
C ASP A 123 0.46 5.02 16.86
N SER A 124 0.62 6.27 16.42
CA SER A 124 -0.49 7.12 15.95
C SER A 124 -0.61 7.23 14.44
N ILE A 125 0.47 7.01 13.68
CA ILE A 125 0.39 7.06 12.22
C ILE A 125 0.03 5.66 11.73
N LYS A 126 -1.26 5.44 11.46
CA LYS A 126 -1.78 4.15 10.99
C LYS A 126 -2.52 4.31 9.68
N VAL A 127 -2.11 3.57 8.66
CA VAL A 127 -2.77 3.56 7.35
C VAL A 127 -3.84 2.49 7.35
N GLU A 128 -5.06 2.83 6.94
CA GLU A 128 -6.19 1.88 6.83
C GLU A 128 -6.64 1.61 5.40
N SER A 129 -6.38 2.54 4.49
CA SER A 129 -6.69 2.38 3.08
C SER A 129 -5.80 3.26 2.22
N TYR A 130 -5.82 3.05 0.91
CA TYR A 130 -5.12 3.91 -0.03
C TYR A 130 -5.98 4.18 -1.26
N GLU A 131 -5.86 5.38 -1.82
CA GLU A 131 -6.49 5.76 -3.07
C GLU A 131 -5.48 5.59 -4.21
N VAL A 132 -5.91 4.89 -5.26
CA VAL A 132 -5.09 4.59 -6.43
C VAL A 132 -5.79 4.97 -7.72
N VAL A 133 -5.03 5.58 -8.62
CA VAL A 133 -5.39 5.86 -9.99
C VAL A 133 -4.72 4.82 -10.87
N SER A 134 -5.54 3.97 -11.49
CA SER A 134 -5.06 3.04 -12.50
C SER A 134 -4.60 3.77 -13.77
N ASP A 135 -3.86 3.09 -14.64
CA ASP A 135 -3.45 3.63 -15.95
C ASP A 135 -4.63 4.07 -16.84
N SER A 136 -5.82 3.51 -16.59
CA SER A 136 -7.07 3.93 -17.26
C SER A 136 -7.71 5.20 -16.70
N GLY A 137 -7.11 5.81 -15.67
CA GLY A 137 -7.65 6.98 -14.96
C GLY A 137 -8.75 6.66 -13.94
N GLN A 138 -9.13 5.38 -13.77
CA GLN A 138 -10.08 4.99 -12.74
C GLN A 138 -9.45 5.15 -11.34
N VAL A 139 -10.11 5.93 -10.50
CA VAL A 139 -9.79 6.10 -9.08
C VAL A 139 -10.48 4.99 -8.27
N THR A 140 -9.72 4.32 -7.43
CA THR A 140 -10.21 3.27 -6.53
C THR A 140 -9.63 3.46 -5.15
N THR A 141 -10.45 3.32 -4.11
CA THR A 141 -9.96 3.17 -2.74
C THR A 141 -9.84 1.68 -2.40
N VAL A 142 -8.68 1.27 -1.90
CA VAL A 142 -8.42 -0.09 -1.44
C VAL A 142 -8.25 -0.07 0.07
N THR A 143 -9.14 -0.76 0.79
CA THR A 143 -9.06 -0.95 2.24
C THR A 143 -8.08 -2.07 2.58
N LEU A 144 -7.20 -1.81 3.54
CA LEU A 144 -6.26 -2.81 4.03
C LEU A 144 -6.98 -3.80 4.97
N PRO A 145 -6.63 -5.09 4.96
CA PRO A 145 -7.22 -6.07 5.87
C PRO A 145 -7.01 -5.72 7.34
N THR A 146 -5.87 -5.10 7.65
CA THR A 146 -5.51 -4.58 8.97
C THR A 146 -4.77 -3.27 8.81
N PRO A 147 -5.00 -2.26 9.68
CA PRO A 147 -4.22 -1.03 9.63
C PRO A 147 -2.73 -1.27 9.83
N ILE A 148 -1.91 -0.55 9.07
CA ILE A 148 -0.44 -0.65 9.11
C ILE A 148 0.10 0.53 9.92
N THR A 149 0.83 0.25 10.99
CA THR A 149 1.45 1.29 11.83
C THR A 149 2.78 1.71 11.21
N LEU A 150 2.94 3.02 10.97
CA LEU A 150 4.16 3.63 10.42
C LEU A 150 4.99 4.34 11.48
N TYR A 151 4.36 4.87 12.52
CA TYR A 151 5.02 5.51 13.66
C TYR A 151 4.19 5.37 14.92
#